data_AF-A0A2D4T898-F1
#
_entry.id   AF-A0A2D4T898-F1
#
_cell.length_a   1.000
_cell.length_b   1.000
_cell.length_c   1.000
_cell.angle_alpha   90.00
_cell.angle_beta   90.00
_cell.angle_gamma   90.00
#
_symmetry.space_group_name_H-M   'P 1'
#
loop_
_entity.id
_entity.type
_entity.pdbx_description
1 polymer ?
#
loop_
_entity_poly.entity_id
_entity_poly.type
_entity_poly.pdbx_seq_one_letter_code
_entity_poly.pdbx_strand_id
1 'polypeptide(L)'
;MPTIKISQIYYAENQHAHLDEAFVPYDNSKPSRDGEFEMGVLQDSYLAKNHHAADFTGFVSWKFTQKTGLPGKFFVDFIQQNPGYEVYFVNPFPAEIRFKNVWFQGDACHPNVMQFTQGLLDKLNYRLQLTDFINGIETLAYCNYWVASASFWERYMGFLQPLYEYISNDLTVEEQKFMARRADSMIDAHYFPFIFERMFSTYLATATPPAQYLSINKALFDQGHPMWSHKR
;
A
#
# COMPACT_ATOMS: atom_id res chain seq x y z
N MET A 1 -20.12 12.09 -12.00
CA MET A 1 -19.42 11.21 -11.03
C MET A 1 -18.00 11.03 -11.54
N PRO A 2 -16.97 11.02 -10.66
CA PRO A 2 -15.60 10.84 -11.10
C PRO A 2 -15.40 9.49 -11.78
N THR A 3 -14.56 9.47 -12.80
CA THR A 3 -14.10 8.25 -13.47
C THR A 3 -13.11 7.51 -12.57
N ILE A 4 -13.26 6.18 -12.48
CA ILE A 4 -12.44 5.35 -11.59
C ILE A 4 -11.89 4.18 -12.41
N LYS A 5 -10.57 3.96 -12.35
CA LYS A 5 -9.91 2.82 -12.98
C LYS A 5 -9.05 2.08 -11.97
N ILE A 6 -9.51 0.89 -11.57
CA ILE A 6 -8.80 0.03 -10.62
C ILE A 6 -8.28 -1.16 -11.40
N SER A 7 -6.96 -1.34 -11.42
CA SER A 7 -6.29 -2.46 -12.07
C SER A 7 -6.06 -3.57 -11.03
N GLN A 8 -6.42 -4.81 -11.33
CA GLN A 8 -6.27 -5.94 -10.43
C GLN A 8 -5.14 -6.87 -10.87
N ILE A 9 -4.06 -6.85 -10.12
CA ILE A 9 -2.78 -7.52 -10.41
C ILE A 9 -2.89 -9.02 -10.15
N TYR A 10 -2.56 -9.83 -11.15
CA TYR A 10 -2.36 -11.27 -11.02
C TYR A 10 -1.01 -11.70 -11.59
N TYR A 11 -0.50 -12.83 -11.10
CA TYR A 11 0.85 -13.35 -11.39
C TYR A 11 0.81 -14.75 -12.05
N ALA A 12 -0.36 -15.37 -12.13
CA ALA A 12 -0.53 -16.68 -12.73
C ALA A 12 -1.96 -16.84 -13.29
N GLU A 13 -2.10 -17.66 -14.33
CA GLU A 13 -3.37 -17.88 -15.03
C GLU A 13 -4.50 -18.34 -14.09
N ASN A 14 -4.19 -19.20 -13.12
CA ASN A 14 -5.18 -19.69 -12.17
C ASN A 14 -5.75 -18.59 -11.25
N GLN A 15 -5.09 -17.44 -11.15
CA GLN A 15 -5.56 -16.29 -10.36
C GLN A 15 -6.60 -15.46 -11.13
N HIS A 16 -6.69 -15.61 -12.46
CA HIS A 16 -7.63 -14.86 -13.29
C HIS A 16 -9.09 -15.12 -12.89
N ALA A 17 -9.41 -16.34 -12.44
CA ALA A 17 -10.75 -16.70 -11.97
C ALA A 17 -11.15 -16.02 -10.63
N HIS A 18 -10.21 -15.40 -9.93
CA HIS A 18 -10.45 -14.68 -8.68
C HIS A 18 -10.56 -13.16 -8.85
N LEU A 19 -10.43 -12.67 -10.09
CA LEU A 19 -10.56 -11.25 -10.39
C LEU A 19 -12.03 -10.82 -10.28
N ASP A 20 -12.22 -9.60 -9.80
CA ASP A 20 -13.53 -8.98 -9.64
C ASP A 20 -13.89 -8.24 -10.94
N GLU A 21 -15.11 -8.46 -11.43
CA GLU A 21 -15.60 -7.87 -12.70
C GLU A 21 -15.65 -6.33 -12.66
N ALA A 22 -15.66 -5.73 -11.47
CA ALA A 22 -15.61 -4.27 -11.34
C ALA A 22 -14.20 -3.69 -11.59
N PHE A 23 -13.16 -4.52 -11.67
CA PHE A 23 -11.77 -4.10 -11.85
C PHE A 23 -11.23 -4.55 -13.22
N VAL A 24 -10.15 -3.89 -13.66
CA VAL A 24 -9.47 -4.19 -14.92
C VAL A 24 -8.35 -5.22 -14.65
N PRO A 25 -8.36 -6.41 -15.25
CA PRO A 25 -7.26 -7.35 -15.12
C PRO A 25 -5.91 -6.74 -15.49
N TYR A 26 -4.87 -6.98 -14.66
CA TYR A 26 -3.50 -6.56 -14.90
C TYR A 26 -2.57 -7.77 -14.79
N ASP A 27 -2.01 -8.20 -15.93
CA ASP A 27 -1.08 -9.33 -16.00
C ASP A 27 0.31 -8.91 -15.53
N ASN A 28 0.77 -9.48 -14.43
CA ASN A 28 2.14 -9.36 -13.93
C ASN A 28 2.80 -10.74 -13.78
N SER A 29 2.42 -11.72 -14.62
CA SER A 29 3.02 -13.06 -14.65
C SER A 29 4.48 -13.08 -15.15
N LYS A 30 4.92 -11.99 -15.78
CA LYS A 30 6.29 -11.75 -16.23
C LYS A 30 6.74 -10.37 -15.74
N PRO A 31 7.03 -10.23 -14.43
CA PRO A 31 7.39 -8.94 -13.88
C PRO A 31 8.68 -8.43 -14.53
N SER A 32 8.73 -7.12 -14.79
CA SER A 32 9.92 -6.43 -15.31
C SER A 32 11.06 -6.43 -14.28
N ARG A 33 10.71 -6.48 -12.98
CA ARG A 33 11.63 -6.49 -11.83
C ARG A 33 11.21 -7.57 -10.84
N ASP A 34 12.02 -8.62 -10.74
CA ASP A 34 11.74 -9.75 -9.86
C ASP A 34 11.86 -9.36 -8.38
N GLY A 35 11.00 -9.91 -7.52
CA GLY A 35 10.99 -9.64 -6.09
C GLY A 35 10.42 -8.28 -5.64
N GLU A 36 10.02 -7.40 -6.56
CA GLU A 36 9.38 -6.11 -6.22
C GLU A 36 7.85 -6.20 -6.05
N PHE A 37 7.24 -7.30 -6.49
CA PHE A 37 5.80 -7.58 -6.40
C PHE A 37 4.94 -6.38 -6.85
N GLU A 38 3.99 -5.95 -6.02
CA GLU A 38 3.09 -4.84 -6.32
C GLU A 38 3.85 -3.52 -6.52
N MET A 39 4.94 -3.28 -5.77
CA MET A 39 5.67 -2.01 -5.88
C MET A 39 6.29 -1.84 -7.28
N GLY A 40 6.75 -2.93 -7.91
CA GLY A 40 7.22 -2.90 -9.30
C GLY A 40 6.11 -2.46 -10.27
N VAL A 41 4.88 -2.94 -10.08
CA VAL A 41 3.71 -2.54 -10.87
C VAL A 41 3.36 -1.07 -10.66
N LEU A 42 3.42 -0.60 -9.42
CA LEU A 42 3.18 0.80 -9.06
C LEU A 42 4.20 1.71 -9.74
N GLN A 43 5.49 1.34 -9.70
CA GLN A 43 6.57 2.09 -10.33
C GLN A 43 6.38 2.15 -11.86
N ASP A 44 6.20 1.00 -12.52
CA ASP A 44 6.03 0.96 -13.98
C ASP A 44 4.80 1.74 -14.43
N SER A 45 3.71 1.63 -13.68
CA SER A 45 2.48 2.36 -13.97
C SER A 45 2.62 3.86 -13.76
N TYR A 46 3.34 4.29 -12.72
CA TYR A 46 3.62 5.70 -12.49
C TYR A 46 4.49 6.29 -13.61
N LEU A 47 5.58 5.60 -14.00
CA LEU A 47 6.45 6.00 -15.10
C LEU A 47 5.72 6.05 -16.45
N ALA A 48 4.79 5.12 -16.68
CA ALA A 48 3.92 5.10 -17.85
C ALA A 48 2.79 6.15 -17.80
N LYS A 49 2.70 6.96 -16.73
CA LYS A 49 1.66 7.96 -16.50
C LYS A 49 0.24 7.39 -16.45
N ASN A 50 0.09 6.12 -16.05
CA ASN A 50 -1.22 5.48 -15.93
C ASN A 50 -2.11 6.11 -14.86
N HIS A 51 -1.52 6.86 -13.92
CA HIS A 51 -2.28 7.59 -12.89
C HIS A 51 -3.15 8.73 -13.44
N HIS A 52 -2.97 9.12 -14.71
CA HIS A 52 -3.82 10.06 -15.43
C HIS A 52 -4.95 9.39 -16.26
N ALA A 53 -5.07 8.05 -16.23
CA ALA A 53 -6.04 7.33 -17.06
C ALA A 53 -7.51 7.49 -16.60
N ALA A 54 -7.74 8.04 -15.41
CA ALA A 54 -9.05 8.34 -14.83
C ALA A 54 -8.88 9.40 -13.73
N ASP A 55 -9.98 9.93 -13.19
CA ASP A 55 -9.94 10.86 -12.05
C ASP A 55 -9.33 10.18 -10.81
N PHE A 56 -9.60 8.88 -10.64
CA PHE A 56 -9.02 8.03 -9.61
C PHE A 56 -8.46 6.74 -10.21
N THR A 57 -7.22 6.42 -9.86
CA THR A 57 -6.51 5.22 -10.33
C THR A 57 -5.94 4.42 -9.18
N GLY A 58 -5.98 3.10 -9.29
CA GLY A 58 -5.51 2.19 -8.24
C GLY A 58 -5.03 0.87 -8.81
N PHE A 59 -4.21 0.17 -8.04
CA PHE A 59 -3.65 -1.12 -8.39
C PHE A 59 -3.82 -2.03 -7.18
N VAL A 60 -4.69 -3.03 -7.25
CA VAL A 60 -5.03 -3.93 -6.14
C VAL A 60 -4.62 -5.37 -6.45
N SER A 61 -4.31 -6.17 -5.45
CA SER A 61 -4.00 -7.60 -5.64
C SER A 61 -5.23 -8.40 -6.12
N TRP A 62 -5.02 -9.47 -6.89
CA TRP A 62 -6.03 -10.50 -7.19
C TRP A 62 -6.71 -11.06 -5.93
N LYS A 63 -6.07 -10.96 -4.77
CA LYS A 63 -6.65 -11.34 -3.47
C LYS A 63 -7.56 -10.27 -2.86
N PHE A 64 -7.90 -9.18 -3.54
CA PHE A 64 -8.70 -8.07 -2.99
C PHE A 64 -9.96 -8.57 -2.29
N THR A 65 -10.83 -9.29 -3.00
CA THR A 65 -12.10 -9.79 -2.45
C THR A 65 -11.87 -10.81 -1.34
N GLN A 66 -10.86 -11.69 -1.50
CA GLN A 66 -10.50 -12.67 -0.49
C GLN A 66 -10.04 -12.02 0.84
N LYS A 67 -9.19 -11.00 0.78
CA LYS A 67 -8.63 -10.37 1.99
C LYS A 67 -9.58 -9.37 2.61
N THR A 68 -10.32 -8.61 1.81
CA THR A 68 -11.20 -7.55 2.32
C THR A 68 -12.60 -8.04 2.65
N GLY A 69 -13.05 -9.15 2.05
CA GLY A 69 -14.43 -9.59 2.12
C GLY A 69 -15.41 -8.69 1.35
N LEU A 70 -14.91 -7.71 0.59
CA LEU A 70 -15.73 -6.73 -0.12
C LEU A 70 -15.76 -7.02 -1.63
N PRO A 71 -16.94 -6.93 -2.28
CA PRO A 71 -17.03 -6.90 -3.73
C PRO A 71 -16.34 -5.65 -4.29
N GLY A 72 -15.68 -5.75 -5.44
CA GLY A 72 -15.03 -4.61 -6.08
C GLY A 72 -16.02 -3.49 -6.42
N LYS A 73 -17.24 -3.85 -6.83
CA LYS A 73 -18.34 -2.89 -7.04
C LYS A 73 -18.65 -2.07 -5.80
N PHE A 74 -18.62 -2.67 -4.60
CA PHE A 74 -18.86 -1.93 -3.36
C PHE A 74 -17.80 -0.85 -3.15
N PHE A 75 -16.53 -1.15 -3.46
CA PHE A 75 -15.45 -0.18 -3.33
C PHE A 75 -15.58 0.96 -4.35
N VAL A 76 -15.94 0.67 -5.60
CA VAL A 76 -16.22 1.70 -6.62
C VAL A 76 -17.39 2.60 -6.19
N ASP A 77 -18.50 2.01 -5.75
CA ASP A 77 -19.68 2.74 -5.30
C ASP A 77 -19.35 3.62 -4.08
N PHE A 78 -18.53 3.12 -3.15
CA PHE A 78 -18.06 3.88 -1.99
C PHE A 78 -17.30 5.16 -2.39
N ILE A 79 -16.40 5.07 -3.36
CA ILE A 79 -15.65 6.23 -3.86
C ILE A 79 -16.61 7.24 -4.50
N GLN A 80 -17.55 6.78 -5.33
CA GLN A 80 -18.51 7.64 -6.03
C GLN A 80 -19.46 8.38 -5.08
N GLN A 81 -19.87 7.72 -3.98
CA GLN A 81 -20.80 8.27 -2.99
C GLN A 81 -20.13 9.23 -1.99
N ASN A 82 -18.80 9.22 -1.89
CA ASN A 82 -18.05 10.02 -0.92
C ASN A 82 -17.01 10.90 -1.62
N PRO A 83 -17.38 11.85 -2.50
CA PRO A 83 -16.42 12.70 -3.19
C PRO A 83 -15.69 13.64 -2.22
N GLY A 84 -14.55 14.18 -2.65
CA GLY A 84 -13.81 15.22 -1.93
C GLY A 84 -12.51 14.77 -1.26
N TYR A 85 -12.11 13.52 -1.44
CA TYR A 85 -10.84 12.99 -0.94
C TYR A 85 -9.86 12.74 -2.10
N GLU A 86 -8.57 12.78 -1.79
CA GLU A 86 -7.49 12.51 -2.73
C GLU A 86 -7.18 11.00 -2.83
N VAL A 87 -7.46 10.24 -1.77
CA VAL A 87 -7.22 8.79 -1.73
C VAL A 87 -8.29 8.06 -0.93
N TYR A 88 -8.69 6.89 -1.45
CA TYR A 88 -9.64 5.98 -0.82
C TYR A 88 -8.98 4.64 -0.64
N PHE A 89 -9.17 4.01 0.52
CA PHE A 89 -8.52 2.73 0.78
C PHE A 89 -9.28 1.81 1.73
N VAL A 90 -8.88 0.54 1.72
CA VAL A 90 -9.39 -0.51 2.58
C VAL A 90 -8.22 -1.12 3.33
N ASN A 91 -8.35 -1.31 4.64
CA ASN A 91 -7.38 -2.07 5.41
C ASN A 91 -8.01 -3.37 5.92
N PRO A 92 -7.64 -4.53 5.34
CA PRO A 92 -8.19 -5.82 5.75
C PRO A 92 -7.64 -6.34 7.08
N PHE A 93 -6.64 -5.67 7.69
CA PHE A 93 -5.99 -6.09 8.93
C PHE A 93 -6.16 -5.06 10.05
N PRO A 94 -7.39 -4.78 10.45
CA PRO A 94 -7.59 -3.70 11.38
C PRO A 94 -7.18 -3.99 12.82
N ALA A 95 -7.12 -5.27 13.21
CA ALA A 95 -6.66 -5.69 14.52
C ALA A 95 -5.20 -5.28 14.79
N GLU A 96 -4.43 -4.96 13.74
CA GLU A 96 -3.06 -4.48 13.88
C GLU A 96 -2.95 -3.07 14.45
N ILE A 97 -4.07 -2.38 14.69
CA ILE A 97 -4.13 -1.15 15.48
C ILE A 97 -3.63 -1.34 16.93
N ARG A 98 -3.49 -2.60 17.38
CA ARG A 98 -2.82 -2.95 18.64
C ARG A 98 -1.36 -2.50 18.69
N PHE A 99 -0.71 -2.31 17.54
CA PHE A 99 0.63 -1.75 17.44
C PHE A 99 0.58 -0.23 17.33
N LYS A 100 1.59 0.46 17.83
CA LYS A 100 1.67 1.93 17.75
C LYS A 100 1.57 2.46 16.31
N ASN A 101 2.23 1.79 15.38
CA ASN A 101 2.18 2.09 13.95
C ASN A 101 2.63 0.86 13.13
N VAL A 102 2.58 0.98 11.80
CA VAL A 102 2.96 -0.09 10.85
C VAL A 102 4.41 -0.59 11.01
N TRP A 103 5.32 0.20 11.57
CA TRP A 103 6.72 -0.19 11.75
C TRP A 103 6.97 -1.02 13.00
N PHE A 104 6.26 -0.75 14.10
CA PHE A 104 6.29 -1.62 15.27
C PHE A 104 5.70 -3.01 14.96
N GLN A 105 4.61 -3.04 14.18
CA GLN A 105 4.08 -4.30 13.66
C GLN A 105 5.10 -4.98 12.72
N GLY A 106 5.74 -4.18 11.86
CA GLY A 106 6.79 -4.64 10.97
C GLY A 106 7.93 -5.32 11.68
N ASP A 107 8.50 -4.72 12.71
CA ASP A 107 9.60 -5.30 13.48
C ASP A 107 9.20 -6.57 14.24
N ALA A 108 7.94 -6.67 14.67
CA ALA A 108 7.42 -7.88 15.31
C ALA A 108 7.32 -9.07 14.34
N CYS A 109 7.10 -8.81 13.04
CA CYS A 109 6.98 -9.85 12.01
C CYS A 109 8.28 -10.06 11.20
N HIS A 110 9.06 -9.01 11.00
CA HIS A 110 10.26 -8.95 10.18
C HIS A 110 11.36 -8.22 10.97
N PRO A 111 12.16 -8.97 11.75
CA PRO A 111 13.10 -8.37 12.69
C PRO A 111 14.02 -7.32 12.05
N ASN A 112 14.14 -6.17 12.72
CA ASN A 112 14.98 -5.03 12.37
C ASN A 112 14.58 -4.24 11.09
N VAL A 113 13.41 -4.48 10.51
CA VAL A 113 12.95 -3.73 9.32
C VAL A 113 12.82 -2.22 9.62
N MET A 114 12.35 -1.85 10.81
CA MET A 114 12.19 -0.44 11.20
C MET A 114 13.54 0.23 11.38
N GLN A 115 14.46 -0.37 12.14
CA GLN A 115 15.78 0.21 12.35
C GLN A 115 16.55 0.35 11.03
N PHE A 116 16.49 -0.68 10.18
CA PHE A 116 17.11 -0.64 8.87
C PHE A 116 16.53 0.48 8.00
N THR A 117 15.20 0.56 7.92
CA THR A 117 14.53 1.57 7.11
C THR A 117 14.78 2.99 7.64
N GLN A 118 14.77 3.21 8.96
CA GLN A 118 15.13 4.50 9.54
C GLN A 118 16.52 4.94 9.09
N GLY A 119 17.50 4.02 9.08
CA GLY A 119 18.85 4.30 8.60
C GLY A 119 18.89 4.74 7.12
N LEU A 120 18.07 4.14 6.27
CA LEU A 120 17.93 4.57 4.87
C LEU A 120 17.28 5.97 4.77
N LEU A 121 16.21 6.20 5.52
CA LEU A 121 15.48 7.47 5.52
C LEU A 121 16.34 8.63 6.04
N ASP A 122 17.13 8.40 7.08
CA ASP A 122 18.08 9.37 7.62
C ASP A 122 19.14 9.75 6.57
N LYS A 123 19.73 8.76 5.88
CA LYS A 123 20.70 8.99 4.79
C LYS A 123 20.12 9.82 3.65
N LEU A 124 18.84 9.61 3.36
CA LEU A 124 18.12 10.29 2.29
C LEU A 124 17.47 11.61 2.76
N ASN A 125 17.78 12.08 3.98
CA ASN A 125 17.30 13.33 4.57
C ASN A 125 15.77 13.43 4.71
N TYR A 126 15.08 12.30 4.89
CA TYR A 126 13.67 12.33 5.26
C TYR A 126 13.55 12.92 6.67
N ARG A 127 12.77 13.99 6.81
CA ARG A 127 12.51 14.64 8.10
C ARG A 127 11.38 13.95 8.84
N LEU A 128 11.56 12.66 9.13
CA LEU A 128 10.59 11.86 9.88
C LEU A 128 11.29 10.82 10.75
N GLN A 129 10.68 10.50 11.88
CA GLN A 129 11.12 9.44 12.78
C GLN A 129 10.05 8.37 12.83
N LEU A 130 10.40 7.15 12.41
CA LEU A 130 9.47 6.02 12.29
C LEU A 130 8.87 5.63 13.65
N THR A 131 9.58 5.93 14.74
CA THR A 131 9.13 5.68 16.10
C THR A 131 8.09 6.68 16.59
N ASP A 132 7.96 7.84 15.98
CA ASP A 132 7.29 8.99 16.61
C ASP A 132 5.81 9.07 16.24
N PHE A 133 5.44 8.68 15.02
CA PHE A 133 4.06 8.74 14.56
C PHE A 133 3.21 7.57 15.06
N ILE A 134 1.89 7.78 15.07
CA ILE A 134 0.88 6.78 15.43
C ILE A 134 0.01 6.56 14.21
N ASN A 135 -0.28 5.30 13.86
CA ASN A 135 -1.37 5.01 12.94
C ASN A 135 -2.65 4.78 13.72
N GLY A 136 -3.67 5.59 13.45
CA GLY A 136 -5.04 5.32 13.86
C GLY A 136 -5.75 4.36 12.90
N ILE A 137 -6.98 3.96 13.22
CA ILE A 137 -7.81 3.12 12.36
C ILE A 137 -8.04 3.75 10.97
N GLU A 138 -7.93 5.07 10.90
CA GLU A 138 -8.12 5.91 9.73
C GLU A 138 -6.88 6.08 8.85
N THR A 139 -5.66 5.79 9.35
CA THR A 139 -4.40 5.90 8.58
C THR A 139 -3.66 4.55 8.45
N LEU A 140 -4.08 3.55 9.21
CA LEU A 140 -3.53 2.21 9.16
C LEU A 140 -3.98 1.51 7.88
N ALA A 141 -3.02 1.20 7.02
CA ALA A 141 -3.19 0.48 5.78
C ALA A 141 -1.97 -0.44 5.57
N TYR A 142 -2.27 -1.62 5.06
CA TYR A 142 -1.28 -2.58 4.61
C TYR A 142 -1.65 -3.00 3.19
N CYS A 143 -0.67 -3.41 2.40
CA CYS A 143 -0.82 -3.75 0.99
C CYS A 143 -1.29 -2.56 0.12
N ASN A 144 -1.62 -2.86 -1.13
CA ASN A 144 -2.00 -1.93 -2.20
C ASN A 144 -3.53 -1.83 -2.39
N TYR A 145 -4.32 -1.79 -1.31
CA TYR A 145 -5.79 -1.70 -1.41
C TYR A 145 -6.29 -0.26 -1.37
N TRP A 146 -5.79 0.56 -2.30
CA TRP A 146 -6.09 1.98 -2.38
C TRP A 146 -6.21 2.47 -3.82
N VAL A 147 -6.93 3.57 -3.98
CA VAL A 147 -7.20 4.27 -5.24
C VAL A 147 -7.04 5.75 -4.99
N ALA A 148 -6.30 6.46 -5.82
CA ALA A 148 -5.97 7.86 -5.57
C ALA A 148 -6.07 8.73 -6.83
N SER A 149 -6.22 10.03 -6.59
CA SER A 149 -6.16 11.05 -7.62
C SER A 149 -4.76 11.16 -8.22
N ALA A 150 -4.65 11.72 -9.42
CA ALA A 150 -3.35 12.00 -10.03
C ALA A 150 -2.46 12.87 -9.12
N SER A 151 -3.02 13.88 -8.44
CA SER A 151 -2.26 14.74 -7.53
C SER A 151 -1.68 13.99 -6.33
N PHE A 152 -2.42 13.01 -5.79
CA PHE A 152 -1.92 12.17 -4.71
C PHE A 152 -0.81 11.25 -5.22
N TRP A 153 -0.99 10.61 -6.38
CA TRP A 153 0.03 9.76 -6.99
C TRP A 153 1.35 10.51 -7.18
N GLU A 154 1.31 11.72 -7.72
CA GLU A 154 2.52 12.52 -7.93
C GLU A 154 3.25 12.83 -6.61
N ARG A 155 2.50 13.21 -5.58
CA ARG A 155 3.11 13.50 -4.28
C ARG A 155 3.60 12.26 -3.55
N TYR A 156 2.86 11.15 -3.63
CA TYR A 156 3.21 9.89 -2.98
C TYR A 156 4.41 9.25 -3.65
N MET A 157 4.41 9.15 -4.97
CA MET A 157 5.55 8.62 -5.72
C MET A 157 6.76 9.53 -5.61
N GLY A 158 6.59 10.86 -5.63
CA GLY A 158 7.66 11.81 -5.33
C GLY A 158 8.25 11.63 -3.92
N PHE A 159 7.44 11.24 -2.94
CA PHE A 159 7.91 10.88 -1.60
C PHE A 159 8.62 9.52 -1.57
N LEU A 160 8.23 8.54 -2.38
CA LEU A 160 8.87 7.22 -2.43
C LEU A 160 10.16 7.18 -3.26
N GLN A 161 10.22 7.99 -4.31
CA GLN A 161 11.21 7.83 -5.38
C GLN A 161 12.67 7.87 -4.89
N PRO A 162 13.09 8.77 -3.97
CA PRO A 162 14.46 8.76 -3.46
C PRO A 162 14.83 7.45 -2.76
N LEU A 163 13.91 6.90 -1.96
CA LEU A 163 14.11 5.62 -1.29
C LEU A 163 14.16 4.45 -2.29
N TYR A 164 13.25 4.46 -3.27
CA TYR A 164 13.23 3.45 -4.33
C TYR A 164 14.51 3.44 -5.15
N GLU A 165 14.99 4.61 -5.58
CA GLU A 165 16.22 4.75 -6.36
C GLU A 165 17.45 4.27 -5.58
N TYR A 166 17.55 4.66 -4.30
CA TYR A 166 18.66 4.25 -3.45
C TYR A 166 18.68 2.74 -3.23
N ILE A 167 17.53 2.14 -2.92
CA ILE A 167 17.41 0.68 -2.73
C ILE A 167 17.75 -0.07 -4.03
N SER A 168 17.40 0.48 -5.18
CA SER A 168 17.60 -0.17 -6.48
C SER A 168 19.04 -0.09 -6.98
N ASN A 169 19.78 0.98 -6.65
CA ASN A 169 21.03 1.29 -7.33
C ASN A 169 22.23 1.53 -6.39
N ASP A 170 22.00 2.01 -5.17
CA ASP A 170 23.04 2.67 -4.38
C ASP A 170 23.27 2.05 -2.99
N LEU A 171 22.67 0.88 -2.72
CA LEU A 171 22.88 0.16 -1.48
C LEU A 171 24.35 -0.21 -1.29
N THR A 172 24.86 0.01 -0.08
CA THR A 172 26.15 -0.54 0.35
C THR A 172 26.09 -2.07 0.40
N VAL A 173 27.25 -2.72 0.41
CA VAL A 173 27.36 -4.19 0.52
C VAL A 173 26.60 -4.74 1.75
N GLU A 174 26.65 -4.05 2.89
CA GLU A 174 25.95 -4.50 4.10
C GLU A 174 24.43 -4.31 4.00
N GLU A 175 23.96 -3.26 3.32
CA GLU A 175 22.53 -3.06 3.09
C GLU A 175 21.99 -4.06 2.06
N GLN A 176 22.75 -4.38 1.01
CA GLN A 176 22.41 -5.44 0.06
C GLN A 176 22.27 -6.78 0.78
N LYS A 177 23.21 -7.11 1.69
CA LYS A 177 23.13 -8.31 2.52
C LYS A 177 21.89 -8.32 3.42
N PHE A 178 21.45 -7.17 3.91
CA PHE A 178 20.21 -7.08 4.69
C PHE A 178 18.99 -7.31 3.79
N MET A 179 18.91 -6.60 2.66
CA MET A 179 17.80 -6.67 1.72
C MET A 179 17.61 -8.07 1.14
N ALA A 180 18.69 -8.80 0.87
CA ALA A 180 18.66 -10.17 0.35
C ALA A 180 18.24 -11.23 1.39
N ARG A 181 18.07 -10.86 2.67
CA ARG A 181 17.59 -11.82 3.68
C ARG A 181 16.14 -12.19 3.38
N ARG A 182 15.83 -13.45 3.62
CA ARG A 182 14.46 -13.96 3.59
C ARG A 182 13.68 -13.37 4.77
N ALA A 183 12.71 -12.51 4.46
CA ALA A 183 11.87 -11.84 5.44
C ALA A 183 10.58 -12.63 5.73
N ASP A 184 10.09 -13.40 4.75
CA ASP A 184 8.92 -14.27 4.88
C ASP A 184 9.15 -15.59 4.13
N SER A 185 8.93 -16.71 4.83
CA SER A 185 9.16 -18.06 4.28
C SER A 185 7.96 -18.65 3.54
N MET A 186 6.75 -18.13 3.74
CA MET A 186 5.52 -18.60 3.10
C MET A 186 5.41 -18.08 1.67
N ILE A 187 5.77 -16.81 1.45
CA ILE A 187 5.72 -16.17 0.13
C ILE A 187 7.10 -16.02 -0.52
N ASP A 188 8.14 -16.52 0.15
CA ASP A 188 9.54 -16.44 -0.29
C ASP A 188 10.00 -15.02 -0.62
N ALA A 189 9.59 -14.05 0.22
CA ALA A 189 9.85 -12.64 0.00
C ALA A 189 11.07 -12.14 0.77
N HIS A 190 11.77 -11.20 0.14
CA HIS A 190 12.84 -10.40 0.73
C HIS A 190 12.28 -9.15 1.43
N TYR A 191 13.14 -8.32 2.02
CA TYR A 191 12.68 -7.16 2.81
C TYR A 191 12.02 -6.05 1.97
N PHE A 192 12.25 -6.02 0.65
CA PHE A 192 11.74 -4.98 -0.25
C PHE A 192 10.23 -4.70 -0.13
N PRO A 193 9.31 -5.67 -0.36
CA PRO A 193 7.88 -5.42 -0.25
C PRO A 193 7.46 -4.93 1.15
N PHE A 194 8.11 -5.41 2.20
CA PHE A 194 7.80 -5.05 3.58
C PHE A 194 8.21 -3.62 3.93
N ILE A 195 9.23 -3.07 3.28
CA ILE A 195 9.56 -1.65 3.40
C ILE A 195 8.48 -0.82 2.71
N PHE A 196 8.21 -1.09 1.42
CA PHE A 196 7.34 -0.24 0.60
C PHE A 196 5.86 -0.30 1.01
N GLU A 197 5.34 -1.44 1.48
CA GLU A 197 3.95 -1.52 1.93
C GLU A 197 3.66 -0.58 3.12
N ARG A 198 4.67 -0.31 3.96
CA ARG A 198 4.55 0.55 5.14
C ARG A 198 4.71 2.03 4.82
N MET A 199 5.32 2.35 3.68
CA MET A 199 5.53 3.73 3.26
C MET A 199 4.22 4.44 2.93
N PHE A 200 3.16 3.72 2.52
CA PHE A 200 1.84 4.31 2.29
C PHE A 200 1.25 4.89 3.58
N SER A 201 1.14 4.09 4.64
CA SER A 201 0.69 4.57 5.96
C SER A 201 1.62 5.61 6.58
N THR A 202 2.94 5.51 6.31
CA THR A 202 3.91 6.52 6.73
C THR A 202 3.62 7.86 6.05
N TYR A 203 3.35 7.84 4.74
CA TYR A 203 3.01 9.02 3.97
C TYR A 203 1.70 9.65 4.46
N LEU A 204 0.64 8.86 4.64
CA LEU A 204 -0.64 9.36 5.13
C LEU A 204 -0.52 10.05 6.51
N ALA A 205 0.34 9.52 7.38
CA ALA A 205 0.54 10.06 8.72
C ALA A 205 1.44 11.30 8.78
N THR A 206 2.32 11.49 7.80
CA THR A 206 3.40 12.51 7.88
C THR A 206 3.40 13.54 6.76
N ALA A 207 2.60 13.34 5.70
CA ALA A 207 2.55 14.23 4.55
C ALA A 207 2.25 15.69 4.95
N THR A 208 3.02 16.60 4.37
CA THR A 208 2.82 18.05 4.51
C THR A 208 2.75 18.69 3.11
N PRO A 209 1.63 19.32 2.72
CA PRO A 209 0.38 19.41 3.48
C PRO A 209 -0.30 18.03 3.65
N PRO A 210 -1.17 17.82 4.66
CA PRO A 210 -1.84 16.54 4.85
C PRO A 210 -2.65 16.12 3.63
N ALA A 211 -2.62 14.83 3.30
CA ALA A 211 -3.48 14.28 2.25
C ALA A 211 -4.93 14.17 2.75
N GLN A 212 -5.90 14.45 1.87
CA GLN A 212 -7.31 14.16 2.16
C GLN A 212 -7.58 12.69 1.84
N TYR A 213 -7.98 11.90 2.84
CA TYR A 213 -8.21 10.47 2.67
C TYR A 213 -9.53 10.00 3.29
N LEU A 214 -10.07 8.90 2.77
CA LEU A 214 -11.19 8.19 3.39
C LEU A 214 -10.97 6.68 3.34
N SER A 215 -11.05 6.03 4.50
CA SER A 215 -10.93 4.57 4.59
C SER A 215 -12.28 3.90 4.82
N ILE A 216 -12.50 2.74 4.18
CA ILE A 216 -13.70 1.93 4.42
C ILE A 216 -13.77 1.49 5.89
N ASN A 217 -12.63 1.25 6.54
CA ASN A 217 -12.61 0.87 7.96
C ASN A 217 -13.28 1.92 8.84
N LYS A 218 -12.93 3.20 8.64
CA LYS A 218 -13.57 4.30 9.35
C LYS A 218 -15.06 4.39 9.03
N ALA A 219 -15.42 4.32 7.74
CA ALA A 219 -16.82 4.41 7.33
C ALA A 219 -17.68 3.28 7.92
N LEU A 220 -17.17 2.04 7.92
CA LEU A 220 -17.85 0.89 8.51
C LEU A 220 -17.90 0.95 10.03
N PHE A 221 -16.85 1.45 10.69
CA PHE A 221 -16.84 1.68 12.13
C PHE A 221 -17.91 2.70 12.53
N ASP A 222 -17.97 3.85 11.85
CA ASP A 222 -18.95 4.91 12.13
C ASP A 222 -20.40 4.45 11.89
N GLN A 223 -20.62 3.47 11.01
CA GLN A 223 -21.92 2.86 10.71
C GLN A 223 -22.25 1.64 11.60
N GLY A 224 -21.39 1.26 12.54
CA GLY A 224 -21.63 0.14 13.46
C GLY A 224 -21.55 -1.25 12.81
N HIS A 225 -20.76 -1.40 11.74
CA HIS A 225 -20.64 -2.66 10.99
C HIS A 225 -20.08 -3.80 11.86
N PRO A 226 -20.66 -5.03 11.79
CA PRO A 226 -20.33 -6.13 12.70
C PRO A 226 -18.89 -6.65 12.63
N MET A 227 -18.14 -6.37 11.54
CA MET A 227 -16.69 -6.66 11.46
C MET A 227 -15.88 -6.01 12.61
N TRP A 228 -16.48 -5.06 13.31
CA TRP A 228 -15.86 -4.30 14.41
C TRP A 228 -16.58 -4.48 15.74
N SER A 229 -17.73 -5.15 15.73
CA SER A 229 -18.43 -5.50 16.95
C SER A 229 -17.58 -6.52 17.70
N HIS A 230 -16.91 -6.06 18.75
CA HIS A 230 -16.31 -6.93 19.76
C HIS A 230 -17.45 -7.71 20.42
N LYS A 231 -17.82 -8.84 19.84
CA LYS A 231 -18.56 -9.87 20.57
C LYS A 231 -17.57 -10.89 21.12
N ARG A 232 -17.08 -10.48 22.30
CA ARG A 232 -16.55 -11.24 23.45
C ARG A 232 -15.45 -12.27 23.20
#